data_AF-A0A817FUX5-F1
#
_entry.id   AF-A0A817FUX5-F1
#
_cell.length_a   1.000
_cell.length_b   1.000
_cell.length_c   1.000
_cell.angle_alpha   90.00
_cell.angle_beta   90.00
_cell.angle_gamma   90.00
#
_symmetry.space_group_name_H-M   'P 1'
#
loop_
_entity.id
_entity.type
_entity.pdbx_description
1 polymer ?
#
loop_
_entity_poly.entity_id
_entity_poly.type
_entity_poly.pdbx_seq_one_letter_code
_entity_poly.pdbx_strand_id
1 'polypeptide(L)'
;MKNESKIKYSFIESILIIFFLFSGYKCPNTVDIKSKNRKTSTANNKTTDLVYEYIHPLIRIKKPPFSRDVWLNKVESNWISNLFQSSSLSNRSPPSVIMIVLDAVSDLQARRAIPQTLSYLKSKGLFTFQSHTIVGDGTFENIVPMLFGQSAIHYQIPNTNDSRYEFIRMETKLDPKTKKRYQVKKIIHYPGPFDDHPFIVKNFSRLNYTTYFSEEWRESAFYNLKNGFRQAPTDYYLRQYWLSLYETMSYNKFSGNSNPKPCYLNKLLHYLSLDWLESFINIHHKTSDYPTFGIMKMNEMSHDYLERLFWIDYDLKTLFENLFQKKLLNNTILIFCGDHGHRQHRLRLTRIGSFEAKLPFFSMLVPESFKQQFPQVMKNLKHNEQSMENIYCQRECFIYHKI
;
A
#
# COMPACT_ATOMS: atom_id res chain seq x y z
N MET A 1 -17.29 9.27 -46.48
CA MET A 1 -17.36 7.86 -46.03
C MET A 1 -15.93 7.40 -45.81
N LYS A 2 -15.47 6.81 -44.71
CA LYS A 2 -16.04 6.46 -43.40
C LYS A 2 -14.83 6.22 -42.49
N ASN A 3 -14.91 6.74 -41.26
CA ASN A 3 -14.30 6.26 -40.00
C ASN A 3 -13.03 5.40 -40.05
N GLU A 4 -11.92 5.94 -39.57
CA GLU A 4 -10.98 5.16 -38.73
C GLU A 4 -10.62 5.95 -37.44
N SER A 5 -11.28 5.50 -36.37
CA SER A 5 -10.96 5.56 -34.94
C SER A 5 -10.20 6.77 -34.36
N LYS A 6 -10.95 7.83 -34.06
CA LYS A 6 -10.75 8.59 -32.81
C LYS A 6 -11.49 7.87 -31.68
N ILE A 7 -10.90 7.86 -30.48
CA ILE A 7 -11.37 7.32 -29.18
C ILE A 7 -10.78 5.96 -28.81
N LYS A 8 -9.93 5.97 -27.77
CA LYS A 8 -9.90 5.01 -26.65
C LYS A 8 -9.16 5.66 -25.46
N TYR A 9 -9.89 6.49 -24.71
CA TYR A 9 -9.47 6.97 -23.38
C TYR A 9 -10.03 5.96 -22.38
N SER A 10 -9.17 5.05 -21.87
CA SER A 10 -9.58 3.91 -21.02
C SER A 10 -9.24 4.15 -19.54
N PHE A 11 -9.83 3.33 -18.67
CA PHE A 11 -9.68 3.18 -17.21
C PHE A 11 -8.62 3.95 -16.46
N ILE A 12 -7.45 3.85 -17.03
CA ILE A 12 -6.21 4.52 -16.78
C ILE A 12 -6.52 5.93 -16.26
N GLU A 13 -7.04 6.87 -17.05
CA GLU A 13 -7.22 8.28 -16.63
C GLU A 13 -8.04 8.48 -15.34
N SER A 14 -8.98 7.62 -15.00
CA SER A 14 -9.85 7.86 -13.83
C SER A 14 -9.24 7.46 -12.49
N ILE A 15 -8.60 6.30 -12.44
CA ILE A 15 -7.82 5.88 -11.27
C ILE A 15 -6.51 6.67 -11.26
N LEU A 16 -5.91 6.88 -12.43
CA LEU A 16 -4.79 7.79 -12.62
C LEU A 16 -5.10 9.16 -12.06
N ILE A 17 -6.20 9.83 -12.39
CA ILE A 17 -6.49 11.17 -11.84
C ILE A 17 -6.60 11.09 -10.31
N ILE A 18 -7.28 10.11 -9.72
CA ILE A 18 -7.32 9.95 -8.25
C ILE A 18 -5.91 9.72 -7.65
N PHE A 19 -5.02 9.00 -8.33
CA PHE A 19 -3.66 8.69 -7.86
C PHE A 19 -2.59 9.72 -8.30
N PHE A 20 -2.82 10.48 -9.36
CA PHE A 20 -1.94 11.48 -9.96
C PHE A 20 -2.23 12.89 -9.46
N LEU A 21 -3.46 13.18 -9.04
CA LEU A 21 -3.76 14.36 -8.22
C LEU A 21 -2.91 14.41 -6.94
N PHE A 22 -2.35 13.27 -6.52
CA PHE A 22 -1.53 13.16 -5.31
C PHE A 22 -0.10 12.64 -5.51
N SER A 23 0.31 12.10 -6.67
CA SER A 23 1.61 11.40 -6.81
C SER A 23 2.78 12.20 -7.39
N GLY A 24 2.58 13.43 -7.88
CA GLY A 24 3.67 14.42 -8.05
C GLY A 24 4.93 14.02 -8.84
N TYR A 25 4.90 13.02 -9.72
CA TYR A 25 6.10 12.54 -10.42
C TYR A 25 6.33 13.27 -11.76
N LYS A 26 7.54 13.76 -11.99
CA LYS A 26 8.10 14.10 -13.32
C LYS A 26 9.14 13.03 -13.67
N CYS A 27 9.11 12.51 -14.90
CA CYS A 27 10.27 11.79 -15.45
C CYS A 27 11.43 12.77 -15.66
N PRO A 28 12.66 12.47 -15.22
CA PRO A 28 13.84 13.18 -15.69
C PRO A 28 14.03 12.85 -17.17
N ASN A 29 14.01 13.88 -18.02
CA ASN A 29 14.66 13.76 -19.32
C ASN A 29 16.15 13.49 -19.08
N THR A 30 16.67 12.57 -19.86
CA THR A 30 18.09 12.19 -19.96
C THR A 30 19.03 13.35 -19.64
N VAL A 31 19.82 13.23 -18.58
CA VAL A 31 21.00 14.07 -18.36
C VAL A 31 22.17 13.15 -18.03
N ASP A 32 23.14 13.16 -18.94
CA ASP A 32 24.50 12.66 -18.76
C ASP A 32 25.09 13.15 -17.44
N ILE A 33 25.37 12.23 -16.52
CA ILE A 33 26.15 12.55 -15.32
C ILE A 33 27.64 12.47 -15.69
N LYS A 34 28.17 13.60 -16.16
CA LYS A 34 29.60 13.89 -16.07
C LYS A 34 29.98 14.01 -14.59
N SER A 35 30.99 13.24 -14.19
CA SER A 35 31.62 13.26 -12.88
C SER A 35 32.02 14.67 -12.46
N LYS A 36 31.52 15.14 -11.31
CA LYS A 36 32.12 16.27 -10.58
C LYS A 36 32.72 15.77 -9.27
N ASN A 37 34.05 15.76 -9.25
CA ASN A 37 34.88 15.67 -8.06
C ASN A 37 34.40 16.66 -7.00
N ARG A 38 34.24 16.20 -5.76
CA ARG A 38 34.24 17.09 -4.60
C ARG A 38 35.08 16.54 -3.46
N LYS A 39 35.85 17.48 -2.92
CA LYS A 39 37.00 17.37 -2.03
C LYS A 39 36.65 16.76 -0.68
N THR A 40 37.64 16.06 -0.15
CA THR A 40 37.81 15.61 1.24
C THR A 40 37.71 16.78 2.23
N SER A 41 36.97 16.60 3.32
CA SER A 41 37.19 17.33 4.57
C SER A 41 37.13 16.36 5.76
N THR A 42 38.08 16.58 6.64
CA THR A 42 38.56 15.81 7.79
C THR A 42 37.54 15.58 8.91
N ALA A 43 37.72 14.46 9.59
CA ALA A 43 37.04 14.03 10.81
C ALA A 43 37.44 14.84 12.05
N ASN A 44 36.47 15.11 12.93
CA ASN A 44 36.45 14.77 14.36
C ASN A 44 35.53 15.73 15.13
N ASN A 45 34.46 15.20 15.73
CA ASN A 45 34.40 15.11 17.20
C ASN A 45 33.22 14.25 17.64
N LYS A 46 33.54 13.31 18.53
CA LYS A 46 32.60 12.46 19.26
C LYS A 46 31.78 13.33 20.21
N THR A 47 30.46 13.27 20.06
CA THR A 47 29.52 13.38 21.18
C THR A 47 28.65 12.15 21.14
N THR A 48 28.99 11.19 21.98
CA THR A 48 28.11 10.10 22.38
C THR A 48 27.00 10.70 23.23
N ASP A 49 25.80 10.79 22.67
CA ASP A 49 24.55 10.67 23.43
C ASP A 49 23.38 10.44 22.46
N LEU A 50 23.13 9.17 22.18
CA LEU A 50 21.81 8.70 21.76
C LEU A 50 21.65 7.26 22.25
N VAL A 51 21.13 7.12 23.47
CA VAL A 51 20.84 5.82 24.11
C VAL A 51 19.35 5.56 23.95
N TYR A 52 18.92 5.19 22.73
CA TYR A 52 17.55 4.74 22.39
C TYR A 52 16.39 5.73 22.70
N GLU A 53 15.75 6.25 21.65
CA GLU A 53 14.38 6.80 21.75
C GLU A 53 13.45 6.00 20.84
N TYR A 54 12.90 4.92 21.37
CA TYR A 54 11.73 4.25 20.80
C TYR A 54 10.84 3.77 21.94
N ILE A 55 10.19 4.74 22.59
CA ILE A 55 9.10 4.46 23.52
C ILE A 55 7.92 5.31 23.08
N HIS A 56 6.86 4.60 22.68
CA HIS A 56 5.59 5.05 22.11
C HIS A 56 5.53 5.34 20.59
N PRO A 57 4.73 4.56 19.83
CA PRO A 57 4.21 4.97 18.51
C PRO A 57 3.23 6.16 18.57
N LEU A 58 3.25 6.95 19.66
CA LEU A 58 2.28 8.00 19.97
C LEU A 58 2.90 9.40 20.10
N ILE A 59 4.24 9.53 20.07
CA ILE A 59 4.89 10.84 20.17
C ILE A 59 5.06 11.44 18.78
N ARG A 60 4.29 12.50 18.53
CA ARG A 60 4.22 13.23 17.26
C ARG A 60 5.28 14.35 17.21
N ILE A 61 5.98 14.47 16.08
CA ILE A 61 6.54 15.76 15.68
C ILE A 61 5.39 16.60 15.11
N LYS A 62 5.09 17.74 15.75
CA LYS A 62 3.97 18.61 15.38
C LYS A 62 4.16 19.10 13.93
N LYS A 63 3.48 18.46 12.97
CA LYS A 63 3.38 18.98 11.59
C LYS A 63 2.81 20.40 11.63
N PRO A 64 3.30 21.32 10.76
CA PRO A 64 2.68 22.63 10.62
C PRO A 64 1.21 22.46 10.22
N PRO A 65 0.35 23.38 10.65
CA PRO A 65 -1.05 23.31 10.30
C PRO A 65 -1.24 23.30 8.79
N PHE A 66 -2.23 22.54 8.31
CA PHE A 66 -2.57 22.58 6.90
C PHE A 66 -3.00 23.99 6.55
N SER A 67 -2.35 24.56 5.54
CA SER A 67 -2.72 25.83 4.95
C SER A 67 -3.18 25.56 3.52
N ARG A 68 -4.42 25.94 3.23
CA ARG A 68 -5.02 25.83 1.89
C ARG A 68 -4.19 26.57 0.85
N ASP A 69 -3.73 27.77 1.17
CA ASP A 69 -2.93 28.61 0.26
C ASP A 69 -1.58 27.96 -0.03
N VAL A 70 -0.93 27.38 0.99
CA VAL A 70 0.31 26.61 0.82
C VAL A 70 0.07 25.36 -0.02
N TRP A 71 -1.06 24.68 0.19
CA TRP A 71 -1.42 23.48 -0.58
C TRP A 71 -1.67 23.81 -2.06
N LEU A 72 -2.44 24.85 -2.35
CA LEU A 72 -2.70 25.31 -3.72
C LEU A 72 -1.40 25.71 -4.43
N ASN A 73 -0.52 26.48 -3.77
CA ASN A 73 0.79 26.84 -4.31
C ASN A 73 1.68 25.61 -4.60
N LYS A 74 1.67 24.59 -3.71
CA LYS A 74 2.37 23.32 -3.94
C LYS A 74 1.78 22.53 -5.10
N VAL A 75 0.47 22.60 -5.31
CA VAL A 75 -0.22 21.94 -6.42
C VAL A 75 0.05 22.66 -7.74
N GLU A 76 0.01 23.99 -7.77
CA GLU A 76 0.22 24.82 -8.95
C GLU A 76 1.66 24.80 -9.47
N SER A 77 2.64 24.76 -8.56
CA SER A 77 4.07 24.55 -8.89
C SER A 77 4.37 23.14 -9.41
N ASN A 78 3.44 22.21 -9.26
CA ASN A 78 3.47 20.88 -9.84
C ASN A 78 2.63 20.84 -11.13
N TRP A 79 2.86 19.83 -11.96
CA TRP A 79 2.18 19.64 -13.26
C TRP A 79 0.65 19.44 -13.17
N ILE A 80 0.10 19.39 -11.95
CA ILE A 80 -1.32 19.19 -11.65
C ILE A 80 -2.14 20.48 -11.91
N SER A 81 -1.48 21.63 -12.10
CA SER A 81 -2.10 22.93 -12.43
C SER A 81 -3.07 22.86 -13.63
N ASN A 82 -2.78 22.07 -14.65
CA ASN A 82 -3.65 21.94 -15.84
C ASN A 82 -4.97 21.17 -15.57
N LEU A 83 -5.02 20.33 -14.53
CA LEU A 83 -6.24 19.60 -14.17
C LEU A 83 -7.21 20.42 -13.29
N PHE A 84 -6.69 21.51 -12.70
CA PHE A 84 -7.35 22.29 -11.66
C PHE A 84 -7.76 23.71 -12.09
N GLN A 85 -7.63 24.06 -13.38
CA GLN A 85 -8.04 25.34 -13.94
C GLN A 85 -9.56 25.62 -13.93
N SER A 86 -10.39 24.79 -13.28
CA SER A 86 -11.80 25.14 -13.05
C SER A 86 -11.94 25.93 -11.75
N SER A 87 -12.52 27.12 -11.86
CA SER A 87 -12.86 28.07 -10.80
C SER A 87 -13.79 27.53 -9.68
N SER A 88 -14.11 26.23 -9.69
CA SER A 88 -14.96 25.55 -8.70
C SER A 88 -14.21 25.00 -7.48
N LEU A 89 -12.87 25.02 -7.50
CA LEU A 89 -12.01 24.51 -6.42
C LEU A 89 -11.81 25.47 -5.24
N SER A 90 -12.23 26.73 -5.33
CA SER A 90 -11.85 27.76 -4.36
C SER A 90 -12.33 27.47 -2.92
N ASN A 91 -13.38 26.65 -2.72
CA ASN A 91 -14.03 26.50 -1.40
C ASN A 91 -13.99 25.11 -0.72
N ARG A 92 -13.37 24.06 -1.29
CA ARG A 92 -13.40 22.68 -0.69
C ARG A 92 -12.03 22.08 -0.40
N SER A 93 -11.88 21.40 0.74
CA SER A 93 -10.64 20.69 1.14
C SER A 93 -10.45 19.42 0.30
N PRO A 94 -9.20 19.03 -0.02
CA PRO A 94 -8.95 17.84 -0.83
C PRO A 94 -9.42 16.56 -0.08
N PRO A 95 -9.82 15.51 -0.80
CA PRO A 95 -10.32 14.30 -0.16
C PRO A 95 -9.21 13.54 0.59
N SER A 96 -9.58 12.89 1.68
CA SER A 96 -8.77 11.84 2.30
C SER A 96 -8.80 10.58 1.42
N VAL A 97 -7.80 9.73 1.57
CA VAL A 97 -7.72 8.43 0.91
C VAL A 97 -7.39 7.36 1.96
N ILE A 98 -8.28 6.39 2.13
CA ILE A 98 -8.08 5.27 3.05
C ILE A 98 -8.13 3.98 2.26
N MET A 99 -7.13 3.14 2.44
CA MET A 99 -7.02 1.83 1.80
C MET A 99 -7.04 0.74 2.86
N ILE A 100 -8.01 -0.16 2.76
CA ILE A 100 -8.12 -1.36 3.58
C ILE A 100 -7.83 -2.55 2.66
N VAL A 101 -6.74 -3.25 2.96
CA VAL A 101 -6.26 -4.39 2.17
C VAL A 101 -6.42 -5.66 2.97
N LEU A 102 -7.09 -6.66 2.40
CA LEU A 102 -7.17 -8.01 2.95
C LEU A 102 -6.16 -8.91 2.24
N ASP A 103 -5.31 -9.57 3.01
CA ASP A 103 -4.34 -10.50 2.45
C ASP A 103 -5.02 -11.75 1.89
N ALA A 104 -4.68 -12.15 0.67
CA ALA A 104 -5.11 -13.41 0.07
C ALA A 104 -6.63 -13.54 -0.17
N VAL A 105 -7.33 -12.43 -0.41
CA VAL A 105 -8.77 -12.40 -0.71
C VAL A 105 -9.06 -12.18 -2.19
N SER A 106 -9.66 -13.21 -2.81
CA SER A 106 -10.20 -13.11 -4.18
C SER A 106 -11.58 -12.44 -4.22
N ASP A 107 -12.01 -11.94 -5.39
CA ASP A 107 -13.36 -11.38 -5.57
C ASP A 107 -14.46 -12.39 -5.20
N LEU A 108 -14.31 -13.65 -5.65
CA LEU A 108 -15.26 -14.70 -5.33
C LEU A 108 -15.25 -15.08 -3.84
N GLN A 109 -14.09 -15.09 -3.20
CA GLN A 109 -14.01 -15.33 -1.76
C GLN A 109 -14.66 -14.19 -0.98
N ALA A 110 -14.41 -12.93 -1.32
CA ALA A 110 -15.04 -11.78 -0.68
C ALA A 110 -16.58 -11.87 -0.78
N ARG A 111 -17.11 -12.21 -1.96
CA ARG A 111 -18.57 -12.38 -2.16
C ARG A 111 -19.18 -13.49 -1.30
N ARG A 112 -18.44 -14.56 -1.02
CA ARG A 112 -18.90 -15.67 -0.17
C ARG A 112 -18.74 -15.38 1.31
N ALA A 113 -17.61 -14.79 1.70
CA ALA A 113 -17.20 -14.68 3.10
C ALA A 113 -17.67 -13.41 3.78
N ILE A 114 -17.80 -12.29 3.05
CA ILE A 114 -18.22 -10.99 3.60
C ILE A 114 -19.45 -10.38 2.90
N PRO A 115 -20.54 -11.14 2.68
CA PRO A 115 -21.69 -10.69 1.92
C PRO A 115 -22.44 -9.52 2.57
N GLN A 116 -22.53 -9.45 3.91
CA GLN A 116 -23.25 -8.38 4.59
C GLN A 116 -22.49 -7.05 4.47
N THR A 117 -21.17 -7.09 4.62
CA THR A 117 -20.28 -5.95 4.41
C THR A 117 -20.39 -5.41 3.00
N LEU A 118 -20.28 -6.28 1.99
CA LEU A 118 -20.35 -5.87 0.59
C LEU A 118 -21.73 -5.34 0.22
N SER A 119 -22.81 -5.93 0.73
CA SER A 119 -24.17 -5.45 0.53
C SER A 119 -24.36 -4.04 1.11
N TYR A 120 -23.88 -3.82 2.35
CA TYR A 120 -23.93 -2.51 2.99
C TYR A 120 -23.15 -1.46 2.19
N LEU A 121 -21.90 -1.74 1.81
CA LEU A 121 -21.08 -0.81 1.03
C LEU A 121 -21.66 -0.55 -0.36
N LYS A 122 -22.24 -1.56 -1.03
CA LYS A 122 -22.97 -1.37 -2.29
C LYS A 122 -24.13 -0.41 -2.14
N SER A 123 -24.88 -0.47 -1.03
CA SER A 123 -25.94 0.50 -0.73
C SER A 123 -25.42 1.94 -0.57
N LYS A 124 -24.11 2.12 -0.32
CA LYS A 124 -23.42 3.42 -0.25
C LYS A 124 -22.76 3.83 -1.57
N GLY A 125 -22.92 3.04 -2.63
CA GLY A 125 -22.38 3.34 -3.97
C GLY A 125 -20.98 2.79 -4.23
N LEU A 126 -20.63 1.64 -3.65
CA LEU A 126 -19.37 0.94 -3.89
C LEU A 126 -19.27 0.47 -5.35
N PHE A 127 -18.18 0.86 -6.02
CA PHE A 127 -17.78 0.33 -7.33
C PHE A 127 -16.99 -0.96 -7.12
N THR A 128 -17.34 -2.05 -7.81
CA THR A 128 -16.62 -3.33 -7.71
C THR A 128 -16.06 -3.74 -9.06
N PHE A 129 -14.74 -3.92 -9.14
CA PHE A 129 -14.04 -4.20 -10.38
C PHE A 129 -13.92 -5.69 -10.62
N GLN A 130 -14.61 -6.21 -11.64
CA GLN A 130 -14.83 -7.66 -11.80
C GLN A 130 -13.67 -8.40 -12.47
N SER A 131 -12.73 -7.68 -13.09
CA SER A 131 -11.69 -8.28 -13.93
C SER A 131 -10.27 -7.88 -13.51
N HIS A 132 -10.12 -7.50 -12.25
CA HIS A 132 -8.82 -7.22 -11.63
C HIS A 132 -8.02 -8.53 -11.47
N THR A 133 -6.73 -8.51 -11.82
CA THR A 133 -5.85 -9.70 -11.86
C THR A 133 -4.56 -9.48 -11.08
N ILE A 134 -3.82 -10.52 -10.66
CA ILE A 134 -2.52 -10.35 -9.95
C ILE A 134 -1.34 -10.05 -10.91
N VAL A 135 -0.33 -9.30 -10.44
CA VAL A 135 0.94 -9.03 -11.18
C VAL A 135 1.95 -10.15 -10.91
N GLY A 136 1.94 -10.69 -9.70
CA GLY A 136 2.75 -11.82 -9.30
C GLY A 136 2.06 -12.64 -8.22
N ASP A 137 2.68 -13.75 -7.82
CA ASP A 137 1.99 -14.73 -6.96
C ASP A 137 1.84 -14.24 -5.51
N GLY A 138 2.82 -13.52 -4.96
CA GLY A 138 2.83 -13.14 -3.54
C GLY A 138 2.34 -11.73 -3.25
N THR A 139 2.16 -11.43 -1.95
CA THR A 139 1.80 -10.09 -1.46
C THR A 139 2.75 -9.02 -1.97
N PHE A 140 4.07 -9.23 -1.86
CA PHE A 140 5.05 -8.22 -2.25
C PHE A 140 4.95 -7.87 -3.74
N GLU A 141 4.78 -8.88 -4.59
CA GLU A 141 4.67 -8.72 -6.03
C GLU A 141 3.42 -7.93 -6.47
N ASN A 142 2.37 -7.89 -5.65
CA ASN A 142 1.14 -7.15 -5.93
C ASN A 142 1.07 -5.78 -5.23
N ILE A 143 1.48 -5.71 -3.95
CA ILE A 143 1.48 -4.47 -3.17
C ILE A 143 2.51 -3.47 -3.72
N VAL A 144 3.67 -3.93 -4.18
CA VAL A 144 4.75 -3.04 -4.62
C VAL A 144 4.40 -2.27 -5.90
N PRO A 145 3.89 -2.91 -6.97
CA PRO A 145 3.36 -2.17 -8.12
C PRO A 145 2.30 -1.15 -7.71
N MET A 146 1.38 -1.53 -6.82
CA MET A 146 0.32 -0.64 -6.34
C MET A 146 0.85 0.57 -5.57
N LEU A 147 1.85 0.39 -4.70
CA LEU A 147 2.28 1.45 -3.76
C LEU A 147 3.56 2.19 -4.16
N PHE A 148 4.36 1.63 -5.06
CA PHE A 148 5.59 2.25 -5.53
C PHE A 148 5.55 2.56 -7.03
N GLY A 149 4.48 2.15 -7.70
CA GLY A 149 4.33 2.32 -9.13
C GLY A 149 5.47 1.69 -9.90
N GLN A 150 6.09 0.60 -9.39
CA GLN A 150 7.08 -0.22 -10.10
C GLN A 150 6.97 -1.71 -9.82
N SER A 151 7.39 -2.56 -10.77
CA SER A 151 7.44 -4.01 -10.55
C SER A 151 8.35 -4.34 -9.37
N ALA A 152 7.95 -5.30 -8.56
CA ALA A 152 8.69 -5.77 -7.39
C ALA A 152 10.14 -6.14 -7.69
N ILE A 153 10.43 -6.60 -8.91
CA ILE A 153 11.79 -6.98 -9.33
C ILE A 153 12.79 -5.82 -9.22
N HIS A 154 12.35 -4.57 -9.46
CA HIS A 154 13.22 -3.39 -9.36
C HIS A 154 13.68 -3.12 -7.92
N TYR A 155 12.97 -3.65 -6.94
CA TYR A 155 13.25 -3.46 -5.53
C TYR A 155 13.86 -4.68 -4.85
N GLN A 156 14.10 -5.74 -5.63
CA GLN A 156 14.84 -6.91 -5.19
C GLN A 156 16.26 -6.93 -5.79
N ILE A 157 16.68 -5.82 -6.43
CA ILE A 157 18.04 -5.68 -6.95
C ILE A 157 19.01 -5.60 -5.77
N PRO A 158 20.04 -6.45 -5.71
CA PRO A 158 21.04 -6.41 -4.67
C PRO A 158 21.74 -5.06 -4.57
N ASN A 159 21.95 -4.55 -3.35
CA ASN A 159 22.71 -3.34 -3.13
C ASN A 159 24.21 -3.66 -3.11
N THR A 160 24.88 -3.47 -4.25
CA THR A 160 26.32 -3.68 -4.39
C THR A 160 27.15 -2.48 -3.95
N ASN A 161 26.51 -1.36 -3.61
CA ASN A 161 27.18 -0.09 -3.32
C ASN A 161 27.25 0.22 -1.81
N ASP A 162 26.66 -0.62 -0.96
CA ASP A 162 26.64 -0.46 0.50
C ASP A 162 26.98 -1.80 1.17
N SER A 163 28.17 -1.89 1.74
CA SER A 163 28.70 -3.13 2.33
C SER A 163 27.91 -3.63 3.54
N ARG A 164 27.01 -2.81 4.11
CA ARG A 164 26.08 -3.27 5.15
C ARG A 164 25.11 -4.35 4.66
N TYR A 165 24.94 -4.49 3.34
CA TYR A 165 24.09 -5.48 2.71
C TYR A 165 24.87 -6.65 2.11
N GLU A 166 26.16 -6.77 2.44
CA GLU A 166 27.01 -7.91 2.08
C GLU A 166 26.95 -8.99 3.15
N PHE A 167 26.67 -10.22 2.74
CA PHE A 167 26.62 -11.39 3.60
C PHE A 167 27.56 -12.46 3.08
N ILE A 168 28.34 -13.07 3.97
CA ILE A 168 29.25 -14.16 3.64
C ILE A 168 28.55 -15.48 3.89
N ARG A 169 28.34 -16.25 2.82
CA ARG A 169 27.87 -17.63 2.90
C ARG A 169 29.02 -18.58 2.61
N MET A 170 29.20 -19.57 3.47
CA MET A 170 30.10 -20.69 3.19
C MET A 170 29.39 -21.67 2.25
N GLU A 171 29.99 -21.95 1.09
CA GLU A 171 29.52 -22.98 0.17
C GLU A 171 30.51 -24.14 0.14
N THR A 172 30.00 -25.36 0.28
CA THR A 172 30.80 -26.56 0.10
C THR A 172 30.90 -26.89 -1.38
N LYS A 173 32.11 -26.84 -1.91
CA LYS A 173 32.43 -27.28 -3.27
C LYS A 173 33.12 -28.64 -3.25
N LEU A 174 32.91 -29.39 -4.33
CA LEU A 174 33.58 -30.66 -4.57
C LEU A 174 34.70 -30.43 -5.58
N ASP A 175 35.93 -30.80 -5.24
CA ASP A 175 37.02 -30.81 -6.21
C ASP A 175 36.72 -31.88 -7.28
N PRO A 176 36.63 -31.50 -8.57
CA PRO A 176 36.27 -32.44 -9.63
C PRO A 176 37.31 -33.55 -9.82
N LYS A 177 38.59 -33.29 -9.53
CA LYS A 177 39.72 -34.23 -9.69
C LYS A 177 39.89 -35.10 -8.46
N THR A 178 39.94 -34.48 -7.27
CA THR A 178 40.28 -35.20 -6.03
C THR A 178 39.05 -35.73 -5.28
N LYS A 179 37.84 -35.32 -5.68
CA LYS A 179 36.56 -35.60 -4.99
C LYS A 179 36.54 -35.16 -3.52
N LYS A 180 37.50 -34.34 -3.08
CA LYS A 180 37.51 -33.77 -1.73
C LYS A 180 36.57 -32.59 -1.65
N ARG A 181 35.84 -32.49 -0.53
CA ARG A 181 35.00 -31.34 -0.20
C ARG A 181 35.87 -30.24 0.39
N TYR A 182 35.65 -29.00 -0.04
CA TYR A 182 36.28 -27.82 0.52
C TYR A 182 35.26 -26.69 0.63
N GLN A 183 35.49 -25.77 1.57
CA GLN A 183 34.61 -24.62 1.77
C GLN A 183 35.13 -23.42 1.00
N VAL A 184 34.23 -22.70 0.33
CA VAL A 184 34.52 -21.40 -0.28
C VAL A 184 33.63 -20.32 0.32
N LYS A 185 34.20 -19.13 0.50
CA LYS A 185 33.43 -17.94 0.86
C LYS A 185 32.74 -17.40 -0.39
N LYS A 186 31.44 -17.23 -0.33
CA LYS A 186 30.65 -16.52 -1.34
C LYS A 186 30.04 -15.27 -0.72
N ILE A 187 30.31 -14.12 -1.33
CA ILE A 187 29.68 -12.86 -0.96
C ILE A 187 28.32 -12.81 -1.66
N ILE A 188 27.27 -12.53 -0.89
CA ILE A 188 25.90 -12.37 -1.36
C ILE A 188 25.46 -10.97 -0.97
N HIS A 189 24.98 -10.20 -1.93
CA HIS A 189 24.40 -8.88 -1.69
C HIS A 189 22.89 -9.00 -1.56
N TYR A 190 22.31 -8.34 -0.56
CA TYR A 190 20.86 -8.22 -0.41
C TYR A 190 20.37 -6.84 -0.86
N PRO A 191 19.10 -6.69 -1.24
CA PRO A 191 18.53 -5.38 -1.55
C PRO A 191 18.63 -4.43 -0.37
N GLY A 192 18.73 -3.13 -0.63
CA GLY A 192 18.66 -2.09 0.41
C GLY A 192 17.27 -1.97 1.04
N PRO A 193 17.07 -0.99 1.93
CA PRO A 193 15.76 -0.71 2.50
C PRO A 193 14.95 0.18 1.53
N PHE A 194 13.65 0.31 1.76
CA PHE A 194 12.74 1.02 0.84
C PHE A 194 12.73 2.55 1.01
N ASP A 195 13.57 3.09 1.91
CA ASP A 195 13.64 4.50 2.27
C ASP A 195 13.90 5.45 1.10
N ASP A 196 14.59 5.02 0.05
CA ASP A 196 14.93 5.86 -1.10
C ASP A 196 14.02 5.63 -2.32
N HIS A 197 13.08 4.69 -2.22
CA HIS A 197 12.17 4.33 -3.30
C HIS A 197 10.90 5.22 -3.34
N PRO A 198 10.22 5.34 -4.49
CA PRO A 198 9.08 6.24 -4.67
C PRO A 198 7.79 5.70 -4.05
N PHE A 199 7.80 5.45 -2.74
CA PHE A 199 6.63 5.01 -2.01
C PHE A 199 5.54 6.10 -2.04
N ILE A 200 4.31 5.74 -2.43
CA ILE A 200 3.20 6.67 -2.69
C ILE A 200 2.91 7.60 -1.50
N VAL A 201 3.08 7.10 -0.28
CA VAL A 201 2.94 7.88 0.96
C VAL A 201 3.77 9.15 0.93
N LYS A 202 4.98 9.12 0.35
CA LYS A 202 5.85 10.29 0.28
C LYS A 202 5.21 11.44 -0.49
N ASN A 203 4.39 11.13 -1.49
CA ASN A 203 3.73 12.16 -2.29
C ASN A 203 2.62 12.84 -1.48
N PHE A 204 1.80 12.05 -0.77
CA PHE A 204 0.82 12.57 0.18
C PHE A 204 1.48 13.38 1.32
N SER A 205 2.60 12.90 1.86
CA SER A 205 3.39 13.63 2.86
C SER A 205 3.88 14.99 2.36
N ARG A 206 4.34 15.10 1.10
CA ARG A 206 4.74 16.41 0.49
C ARG A 206 3.56 17.38 0.38
N LEU A 207 2.36 16.85 0.14
CA LEU A 207 1.09 17.58 0.13
C LEU A 207 0.51 17.83 1.53
N ASN A 208 1.30 17.58 2.59
CA ASN A 208 0.94 17.80 3.99
C ASN A 208 -0.26 16.97 4.49
N TYR A 209 -0.51 15.81 3.87
CA TYR A 209 -1.44 14.83 4.41
C TYR A 209 -0.90 14.26 5.72
N THR A 210 -1.81 13.88 6.63
CA THR A 210 -1.45 13.01 7.75
C THR A 210 -1.53 11.56 7.28
N THR A 211 -0.44 10.83 7.48
CA THR A 211 -0.23 9.52 6.86
C THR A 211 -0.25 8.39 7.87
N TYR A 212 -0.87 7.28 7.50
CA TYR A 212 -1.04 6.10 8.35
C TYR A 212 -0.67 4.83 7.59
N PHE A 213 0.11 3.95 8.22
CA PHE A 213 0.41 2.62 7.71
C PHE A 213 0.42 1.60 8.83
N SER A 214 -0.42 0.58 8.68
CA SER A 214 -0.53 -0.56 9.57
C SER A 214 -0.57 -1.84 8.76
N GLU A 215 0.29 -2.79 9.10
CA GLU A 215 0.25 -4.16 8.61
C GLU A 215 0.49 -5.05 9.83
N GLU A 216 -0.50 -5.85 10.19
CA GLU A 216 -0.50 -6.58 11.46
C GLU A 216 0.52 -7.71 11.49
N TRP A 217 1.06 -8.14 10.35
CA TRP A 217 1.92 -9.31 10.27
C TRP A 217 3.42 -9.04 10.53
N ARG A 218 4.07 -9.92 11.31
CA ARG A 218 5.51 -9.81 11.62
C ARG A 218 6.36 -9.88 10.35
N GLU A 219 6.05 -10.82 9.47
CA GLU A 219 6.71 -11.04 8.19
C GLU A 219 5.89 -10.38 7.08
N SER A 220 5.59 -9.10 7.31
CA SER A 220 4.81 -8.22 6.43
C SER A 220 5.41 -8.11 5.03
N ALA A 221 4.62 -7.57 4.09
CA ALA A 221 5.00 -7.37 2.69
C ALA A 221 6.42 -6.84 2.51
N PHE A 222 6.82 -5.86 3.32
CA PHE A 222 8.12 -5.18 3.24
C PHE A 222 9.22 -5.78 4.12
N TYR A 223 8.89 -6.73 5.00
CA TYR A 223 9.81 -7.28 6.01
C TYR A 223 10.04 -8.79 5.86
N ASN A 224 9.28 -9.49 5.01
CA ASN A 224 9.54 -10.88 4.67
C ASN A 224 10.77 -11.01 3.75
N LEU A 225 11.88 -11.48 4.31
CA LEU A 225 13.19 -11.62 3.64
C LEU A 225 13.67 -10.32 2.96
N LYS A 226 13.30 -9.18 3.55
CA LYS A 226 13.55 -7.83 3.02
C LYS A 226 13.96 -6.91 4.17
N ASN A 227 14.64 -5.82 3.83
CA ASN A 227 15.16 -4.88 4.82
C ASN A 227 14.16 -3.82 5.28
N GLY A 228 12.92 -3.83 4.74
CA GLY A 228 11.87 -2.91 5.14
C GLY A 228 12.27 -1.44 5.01
N PHE A 229 11.73 -0.61 5.90
CA PHE A 229 12.10 0.80 6.03
C PHE A 229 12.98 1.00 7.26
N ARG A 230 14.06 1.79 7.12
CA ARG A 230 14.92 2.21 8.24
C ARG A 230 14.25 3.34 9.05
N GLN A 231 13.64 4.30 8.37
CA GLN A 231 12.85 5.37 8.98
C GLN A 231 11.36 5.06 8.85
N ALA A 232 10.56 5.53 9.81
CA ALA A 232 9.11 5.38 9.73
C ALA A 232 8.60 6.04 8.43
N PRO A 233 7.94 5.29 7.52
CA PRO A 233 7.55 5.82 6.22
C PRO A 233 6.29 6.69 6.29
N THR A 234 5.55 6.63 7.40
CA THR A 234 4.31 7.37 7.70
C THR A 234 4.39 8.07 9.05
N ASP A 235 3.49 9.03 9.29
CA ASP A 235 3.36 9.70 10.59
C ASP A 235 2.88 8.72 11.67
N TYR A 236 1.89 7.88 11.33
CA TYR A 236 1.40 6.79 12.15
C TYR A 236 1.87 5.49 11.54
N TYR A 237 2.93 4.91 12.10
CA TYR A 237 3.50 3.65 11.64
C TYR A 237 3.37 2.58 12.72
N LEU A 238 2.42 1.65 12.56
CA LEU A 238 2.07 0.69 13.62
C LEU A 238 2.99 -0.54 13.69
N ARG A 239 4.09 -0.57 12.95
CA ARG A 239 5.00 -1.73 12.93
C ARG A 239 5.54 -2.08 14.30
N GLN A 240 6.01 -1.09 15.07
CA GLN A 240 6.55 -1.31 16.40
C GLN A 240 5.45 -1.78 17.38
N TYR A 241 4.24 -1.24 17.25
CA TYR A 241 3.07 -1.69 18.02
C TYR A 241 2.83 -3.19 17.77
N TRP A 242 2.75 -3.60 16.51
CA TRP A 242 2.56 -5.01 16.17
C TRP A 242 3.73 -5.87 16.66
N LEU A 243 4.98 -5.50 16.37
CA LEU A 243 6.17 -6.24 16.84
C LEU A 243 6.15 -6.46 18.35
N SER A 244 5.80 -5.44 19.14
CA SER A 244 5.70 -5.57 20.59
C SER A 244 4.66 -6.60 21.00
N LEU A 245 3.52 -6.64 20.30
CA LEU A 245 2.45 -7.61 20.51
C LEU A 245 2.94 -9.05 20.22
N TYR A 246 3.65 -9.27 19.11
CA TYR A 246 4.23 -10.59 18.77
C TYR A 246 5.22 -11.10 19.81
N GLU A 247 5.89 -10.20 20.53
CA GLU A 247 6.88 -10.59 21.54
C GLU A 247 6.25 -10.94 22.90
N THR A 248 4.98 -10.58 23.13
CA THR A 248 4.25 -10.94 24.35
C THR A 248 3.97 -12.45 24.45
N MET A 249 3.89 -12.96 25.68
CA MET A 249 3.50 -14.37 25.93
C MET A 249 2.06 -14.68 25.48
N SER A 250 1.24 -13.64 25.30
CA SER A 250 -0.15 -13.76 24.89
C SER A 250 -0.30 -14.06 23.40
N TYR A 251 0.74 -13.83 22.59
CA TYR A 251 0.79 -14.23 21.19
C TYR A 251 1.46 -15.61 21.07
N ASN A 252 0.84 -16.50 20.32
CA ASN A 252 1.31 -17.88 20.22
C ASN A 252 2.45 -18.02 19.21
N LYS A 253 3.69 -18.21 19.69
CA LYS A 253 4.92 -18.22 18.88
C LYS A 253 5.17 -19.52 18.09
N PHE A 254 4.15 -20.30 17.75
CA PHE A 254 4.34 -21.54 16.99
C PHE A 254 4.97 -21.29 15.60
N SER A 255 5.71 -22.28 15.11
CA SER A 255 6.29 -22.28 13.77
C SER A 255 5.19 -22.36 12.72
N GLY A 256 4.87 -21.23 12.10
CA GLY A 256 3.86 -21.11 11.05
C GLY A 256 3.77 -19.67 10.56
N ASN A 257 3.16 -19.46 9.39
CA ASN A 257 3.06 -18.14 8.79
C ASN A 257 2.00 -17.28 9.51
N SER A 258 0.85 -17.81 9.94
CA SER A 258 -0.15 -17.05 10.73
C SER A 258 -0.29 -17.54 12.17
N ASN A 259 -0.89 -16.71 13.03
CA ASN A 259 -1.22 -17.12 14.38
C ASN A 259 -2.29 -18.23 14.34
N PRO A 260 -2.06 -19.43 14.90
CA PRO A 260 -3.09 -20.47 14.98
C PRO A 260 -4.29 -20.03 15.85
N LYS A 261 -4.09 -19.08 16.77
CA LYS A 261 -5.13 -18.44 17.58
C LYS A 261 -5.00 -16.92 17.42
N PRO A 262 -5.66 -16.27 16.44
CA PRO A 262 -5.42 -14.87 16.06
C PRO A 262 -5.98 -13.89 17.11
N CYS A 263 -5.53 -14.04 18.34
CA CYS A 263 -5.96 -13.31 19.51
C CYS A 263 -4.74 -12.67 20.20
N TYR A 264 -4.99 -11.51 20.78
CA TYR A 264 -4.18 -10.94 21.84
C TYR A 264 -5.03 -10.93 23.10
N LEU A 265 -4.61 -11.69 24.12
CA LEU A 265 -5.42 -11.94 25.33
C LEU A 265 -6.82 -12.48 24.92
N ASN A 266 -7.88 -11.75 25.29
CA ASN A 266 -9.26 -12.09 25.00
C ASN A 266 -9.84 -11.37 23.77
N LYS A 267 -9.02 -10.66 22.99
CA LYS A 267 -9.46 -9.94 21.77
C LYS A 267 -8.86 -10.58 20.52
N LEU A 268 -9.67 -10.74 19.47
CA LEU A 268 -9.15 -11.06 18.14
C LEU A 268 -8.30 -9.90 17.60
N LEU A 269 -7.23 -10.21 16.88
CA LEU A 269 -6.25 -9.22 16.40
C LEU A 269 -6.86 -8.21 15.44
N HIS A 270 -7.84 -8.63 14.61
CA HIS A 270 -8.49 -7.71 13.68
C HIS A 270 -9.19 -6.56 14.38
N TYR A 271 -9.80 -6.78 15.56
CA TYR A 271 -10.41 -5.68 16.31
C TYR A 271 -9.40 -4.59 16.66
N LEU A 272 -8.16 -4.96 16.98
CA LEU A 272 -7.11 -3.97 17.23
C LEU A 272 -6.79 -3.16 15.97
N SER A 273 -6.71 -3.83 14.81
CA SER A 273 -6.52 -3.19 13.50
C SER A 273 -7.66 -2.21 13.19
N LEU A 274 -8.91 -2.63 13.37
CA LEU A 274 -10.10 -1.80 13.12
C LEU A 274 -10.18 -0.61 14.10
N ASP A 275 -9.92 -0.83 15.40
CA ASP A 275 -9.92 0.20 16.44
C ASP A 275 -8.89 1.29 16.15
N TRP A 276 -7.68 0.91 15.73
CA TRP A 276 -6.62 1.86 15.34
C TRP A 276 -7.03 2.70 14.14
N LEU A 277 -7.61 2.08 13.11
CA LEU A 277 -8.06 2.79 11.92
C LEU A 277 -9.22 3.75 12.25
N GLU A 278 -10.23 3.29 12.99
CA GLU A 278 -11.35 4.14 13.40
C GLU A 278 -10.86 5.33 14.23
N SER A 279 -9.96 5.09 15.19
CA SER A 279 -9.37 6.15 16.02
C SER A 279 -8.60 7.16 15.19
N PHE A 280 -7.76 6.70 14.25
CA PHE A 280 -7.03 7.56 13.33
C PHE A 280 -7.97 8.44 12.51
N ILE A 281 -8.98 7.84 11.86
CA ILE A 281 -9.94 8.61 11.05
C ILE A 281 -10.72 9.60 11.93
N ASN A 282 -11.19 9.19 13.11
CA ASN A 282 -11.99 10.02 14.01
C ASN A 282 -11.21 11.23 14.56
N ILE A 283 -9.94 11.05 14.96
CA ILE A 283 -9.10 12.15 15.47
C ILE A 283 -8.86 13.19 14.39
N HIS A 284 -8.59 12.75 13.15
CA HIS A 284 -8.26 13.66 12.05
C HIS A 284 -9.49 14.21 11.32
N HIS A 285 -10.66 13.57 11.45
CA HIS A 285 -11.91 14.11 10.93
C HIS A 285 -12.36 15.38 11.68
N LYS A 286 -12.11 15.45 13.00
CA LYS A 286 -12.45 16.62 13.85
C LYS A 286 -11.60 17.86 13.55
N THR A 287 -10.47 17.68 12.89
CA THR A 287 -9.57 18.74 12.43
C THR A 287 -9.64 18.82 10.91
N SER A 288 -10.77 19.30 10.38
CA SER A 288 -11.17 19.28 8.96
C SER A 288 -10.17 19.85 7.95
N ASP A 289 -9.09 20.47 8.42
CA ASP A 289 -8.04 21.03 7.59
C ASP A 289 -7.00 19.98 7.17
N TYR A 290 -6.90 18.80 7.81
CA TYR A 290 -5.84 17.83 7.49
C TYR A 290 -6.38 16.62 6.73
N PRO A 291 -6.25 16.57 5.40
CA PRO A 291 -6.60 15.37 4.67
C PRO A 291 -5.66 14.23 5.09
N THR A 292 -6.17 13.01 5.05
CA THR A 292 -5.47 11.81 5.51
C THR A 292 -5.18 10.84 4.38
N PHE A 293 -4.03 10.18 4.44
CA PHE A 293 -3.70 9.05 3.57
C PHE A 293 -3.38 7.84 4.44
N GLY A 294 -4.19 6.80 4.41
CA GLY A 294 -4.05 5.64 5.29
C GLY A 294 -4.02 4.34 4.52
N ILE A 295 -3.13 3.43 4.91
CA ILE A 295 -3.12 2.03 4.46
C ILE A 295 -3.21 1.13 5.69
N MET A 296 -4.24 0.30 5.75
CA MET A 296 -4.36 -0.80 6.70
C MET A 296 -4.36 -2.10 5.93
N LYS A 297 -3.37 -2.98 6.17
CA LYS A 297 -3.35 -4.33 5.63
C LYS A 297 -3.61 -5.34 6.76
N MET A 298 -4.61 -6.17 6.56
CA MET A 298 -5.02 -7.25 7.45
C MET A 298 -4.53 -8.58 6.86
N ASN A 299 -3.95 -9.44 7.68
CA ASN A 299 -3.34 -10.71 7.29
C ASN A 299 -3.94 -11.90 8.06
N GLU A 300 -4.11 -11.78 9.38
CA GLU A 300 -4.40 -12.88 10.32
C GLU A 300 -5.76 -13.55 10.09
N MET A 301 -6.71 -12.80 9.54
CA MET A 301 -8.08 -13.26 9.27
C MET A 301 -8.30 -13.79 7.86
N SER A 302 -7.29 -13.79 6.99
CA SER A 302 -7.50 -14.19 5.59
C SER A 302 -6.33 -14.88 4.88
N HIS A 303 -5.09 -14.82 5.41
CA HIS A 303 -3.91 -15.35 4.71
C HIS A 303 -3.81 -16.89 4.68
N ASP A 304 -3.88 -17.55 5.84
CA ASP A 304 -3.69 -19.02 5.96
C ASP A 304 -4.98 -19.83 5.91
N TYR A 305 -6.07 -19.27 6.46
CA TYR A 305 -7.34 -19.96 6.67
C TYR A 305 -8.48 -19.22 5.98
N LEU A 306 -9.10 -19.85 4.98
CA LEU A 306 -10.22 -19.29 4.22
C LEU A 306 -11.43 -18.98 5.11
N GLU A 307 -11.65 -19.81 6.13
CA GLU A 307 -12.81 -19.79 7.01
C GLU A 307 -12.82 -18.57 7.93
N ARG A 308 -11.65 -18.04 8.28
CA ARG A 308 -11.53 -16.91 9.21
C ARG A 308 -12.14 -15.63 8.64
N LEU A 309 -12.12 -15.48 7.32
CA LEU A 309 -12.73 -14.30 6.69
C LEU A 309 -14.24 -14.27 6.91
N PHE A 310 -14.90 -15.44 7.05
CA PHE A 310 -16.32 -15.53 7.37
C PHE A 310 -16.63 -15.03 8.78
N TRP A 311 -15.66 -15.05 9.70
CA TRP A 311 -15.87 -14.64 11.09
C TRP A 311 -16.04 -13.14 11.23
N ILE A 312 -15.49 -12.35 10.29
CA ILE A 312 -15.38 -10.89 10.42
C ILE A 312 -16.37 -10.12 9.55
N ASP A 313 -17.29 -10.78 8.83
CA ASP A 313 -18.28 -10.08 8.00
C ASP A 313 -19.13 -9.10 8.81
N TYR A 314 -19.62 -9.55 9.96
CA TYR A 314 -20.41 -8.68 10.84
C TYR A 314 -19.58 -7.52 11.38
N ASP A 315 -18.34 -7.79 11.81
CA ASP A 315 -17.45 -6.78 12.38
C ASP A 315 -17.06 -5.69 11.37
N LEU A 316 -16.73 -6.09 10.13
CA LEU A 316 -16.42 -5.16 9.05
C LEU A 316 -17.64 -4.32 8.70
N LYS A 317 -18.83 -4.93 8.59
CA LYS A 317 -20.09 -4.21 8.40
C LYS A 317 -20.31 -3.18 9.50
N THR A 318 -20.16 -3.56 10.77
CA THR A 318 -20.33 -2.66 11.92
C THR A 318 -19.35 -1.51 11.89
N LEU A 319 -18.06 -1.75 11.55
CA LEU A 319 -17.09 -0.68 11.36
C LEU A 319 -17.58 0.32 10.30
N PHE A 320 -17.95 -0.15 9.11
CA PHE A 320 -18.39 0.75 8.05
C PHE A 320 -19.69 1.48 8.42
N GLU A 321 -20.64 0.82 9.06
CA GLU A 321 -21.84 1.45 9.60
C GLU A 321 -21.49 2.61 10.55
N ASN A 322 -20.58 2.38 11.49
CA ASN A 322 -20.12 3.39 12.43
C ASN A 322 -19.43 4.55 11.71
N LEU A 323 -18.53 4.27 10.76
CA LEU A 323 -17.81 5.28 9.99
C LEU A 323 -18.77 6.16 9.16
N PHE A 324 -19.80 5.58 8.54
CA PHE A 324 -20.81 6.33 7.79
C PHE A 324 -21.77 7.10 8.70
N GLN A 325 -22.26 6.51 9.79
CA GLN A 325 -23.15 7.17 10.75
C GLN A 325 -22.49 8.40 11.38
N LYS A 326 -21.20 8.28 11.73
CA LYS A 326 -20.38 9.38 12.27
C LYS A 326 -19.89 10.36 11.20
N LYS A 327 -20.27 10.18 9.92
CA LYS A 327 -19.87 11.01 8.77
C LYS A 327 -18.35 11.06 8.52
N LEU A 328 -17.61 10.08 9.04
CA LEU A 328 -16.14 10.03 8.99
C LEU A 328 -15.59 9.78 7.58
N LEU A 329 -16.43 9.30 6.65
CA LEU A 329 -16.06 9.03 5.25
C LEU A 329 -16.62 10.04 4.24
N ASN A 330 -17.27 11.13 4.69
CA ASN A 330 -17.97 12.07 3.80
C ASN A 330 -17.09 12.73 2.73
N ASN A 331 -15.80 12.93 3.02
CA ASN A 331 -14.82 13.46 2.07
C ASN A 331 -13.63 12.50 1.91
N THR A 332 -13.91 11.19 1.90
CA THR A 332 -12.89 10.14 1.87
C THR A 332 -13.11 9.22 0.68
N ILE A 333 -12.08 9.04 -0.14
CA ILE A 333 -12.00 7.94 -1.09
C ILE A 333 -11.58 6.70 -0.30
N LEU A 334 -12.43 5.69 -0.29
CA LEU A 334 -12.16 4.42 0.39
C LEU A 334 -11.87 3.35 -0.66
N ILE A 335 -10.70 2.74 -0.59
CA ILE A 335 -10.32 1.56 -1.36
C ILE A 335 -10.42 0.36 -0.43
N PHE A 336 -11.19 -0.64 -0.82
CA PHE A 336 -11.31 -1.89 -0.08
C PHE A 336 -11.03 -3.04 -1.04
N CYS A 337 -9.90 -3.73 -0.84
CA CYS A 337 -9.37 -4.68 -1.81
C CYS A 337 -8.66 -5.86 -1.15
N GLY A 338 -8.40 -6.89 -1.94
CA GLY A 338 -7.38 -7.90 -1.68
C GLY A 338 -6.12 -7.65 -2.49
N ASP A 339 -4.98 -8.14 -2.02
CA ASP A 339 -3.70 -8.06 -2.74
C ASP A 339 -3.52 -9.18 -3.77
N HIS A 340 -3.97 -10.39 -3.45
CA HIS A 340 -4.09 -11.55 -4.34
C HIS A 340 -5.21 -12.47 -3.84
N GLY A 341 -5.52 -13.56 -4.56
CA GLY A 341 -6.43 -14.59 -4.06
C GLY A 341 -5.74 -15.62 -3.16
N HIS A 342 -6.49 -16.52 -2.53
CA HIS A 342 -5.95 -17.41 -1.50
C HIS A 342 -4.95 -18.44 -2.03
N ARG A 343 -3.77 -18.54 -1.39
CA ARG A 343 -2.67 -19.40 -1.86
C ARG A 343 -2.37 -20.62 -1.01
N GLN A 344 -2.70 -20.57 0.28
CA GLN A 344 -2.30 -21.58 1.27
C GLN A 344 -3.25 -22.78 1.35
N HIS A 345 -4.41 -22.71 0.68
CA HIS A 345 -5.45 -23.72 0.81
C HIS A 345 -5.44 -24.70 -0.37
N ARG A 346 -5.82 -25.97 -0.11
CA ARG A 346 -5.93 -27.03 -1.15
C ARG A 346 -6.84 -26.65 -2.32
N LEU A 347 -7.76 -25.70 -2.10
CA LEU A 347 -8.61 -25.14 -3.16
C LEU A 347 -7.79 -24.58 -4.33
N ARG A 348 -6.60 -23.99 -4.09
CA ARG A 348 -5.71 -23.49 -5.14
C ARG A 348 -5.34 -24.55 -6.18
N LEU A 349 -5.26 -25.83 -5.77
CA LEU A 349 -4.90 -26.95 -6.64
C LEU A 349 -6.03 -27.35 -7.60
N THR A 350 -7.26 -26.86 -7.36
CA THR A 350 -8.38 -27.07 -8.27
C THR A 350 -8.35 -26.06 -9.42
N ARG A 351 -8.98 -26.38 -10.55
CA ARG A 351 -9.09 -25.45 -11.69
C ARG A 351 -9.68 -24.11 -11.26
N ILE A 352 -10.76 -24.12 -10.50
CA ILE A 352 -11.46 -22.91 -10.03
C ILE A 352 -10.56 -22.11 -9.08
N GLY A 353 -9.96 -22.75 -8.07
CA GLY A 353 -9.08 -22.07 -7.13
C GLY A 353 -7.82 -21.49 -7.79
N SER A 354 -7.32 -22.11 -8.86
CA SER A 354 -6.20 -21.55 -9.63
C SER A 354 -6.55 -20.24 -10.36
N PHE A 355 -7.82 -20.07 -10.75
CA PHE A 355 -8.32 -18.81 -11.30
C PHE A 355 -8.60 -17.80 -10.17
N GLU A 356 -9.25 -18.23 -9.08
CA GLU A 356 -9.53 -17.36 -7.94
C GLU A 356 -8.27 -16.76 -7.32
N ALA A 357 -7.19 -17.54 -7.23
CA ALA A 357 -5.89 -17.06 -6.74
C ALA A 357 -5.36 -15.84 -7.53
N LYS A 358 -5.77 -15.70 -8.80
CA LYS A 358 -5.34 -14.65 -9.72
C LYS A 358 -6.32 -13.48 -9.83
N LEU A 359 -7.46 -13.52 -9.15
CA LEU A 359 -8.54 -12.53 -9.27
C LEU A 359 -8.81 -11.88 -7.91
N PRO A 360 -7.92 -10.97 -7.46
CA PRO A 360 -8.10 -10.28 -6.19
C PRO A 360 -9.38 -9.44 -6.20
N PHE A 361 -10.00 -9.36 -5.03
CA PHE A 361 -11.11 -8.43 -4.81
C PHE A 361 -10.62 -7.00 -4.96
N PHE A 362 -11.34 -6.14 -5.69
CA PHE A 362 -11.01 -4.72 -5.74
C PHE A 362 -12.26 -3.86 -5.81
N SER A 363 -12.38 -2.92 -4.89
CA SER A 363 -13.54 -2.04 -4.80
C SER A 363 -13.18 -0.65 -4.31
N MET A 364 -13.99 0.33 -4.69
CA MET A 364 -13.76 1.73 -4.37
C MET A 364 -15.08 2.45 -4.06
N LEU A 365 -15.06 3.27 -3.02
CA LEU A 365 -16.08 4.25 -2.69
C LEU A 365 -15.51 5.65 -2.90
N VAL A 366 -16.26 6.47 -3.61
CA VAL A 366 -15.87 7.84 -3.96
C VAL A 366 -16.87 8.80 -3.30
N PRO A 367 -16.42 9.86 -2.60
CA PRO A 367 -17.33 10.79 -1.94
C PRO A 367 -18.10 11.61 -2.97
N GLU A 368 -19.34 11.97 -2.65
CA GLU A 368 -20.23 12.65 -3.60
C GLU A 368 -19.69 14.00 -4.07
N SER A 369 -18.99 14.72 -3.19
CA SER A 369 -18.25 15.94 -3.51
C SER A 369 -17.27 15.73 -4.67
N PHE A 370 -16.51 14.65 -4.64
CA PHE A 370 -15.55 14.30 -5.69
C PHE A 370 -16.26 13.90 -6.98
N LYS A 371 -17.36 13.14 -6.90
CA LYS A 371 -18.12 12.75 -8.09
C LYS A 371 -18.65 13.95 -8.86
N GLN A 372 -19.21 14.92 -8.15
CA GLN A 372 -19.73 16.17 -8.71
C GLN A 372 -18.61 17.01 -9.34
N GLN A 373 -17.45 17.02 -8.71
CA GLN A 373 -16.30 17.81 -9.15
C GLN A 373 -15.59 17.19 -10.37
N PHE A 374 -15.54 15.86 -10.44
CA PHE A 374 -14.84 15.14 -11.49
C PHE A 374 -15.76 14.17 -12.24
N PRO A 375 -16.80 14.66 -12.93
CA PRO A 375 -17.79 13.81 -13.62
C PRO A 375 -17.16 12.94 -14.71
N GLN A 376 -16.11 13.43 -15.38
CA GLN A 376 -15.37 12.64 -16.37
C GLN A 376 -14.61 11.48 -15.72
N VAL A 377 -14.02 11.69 -14.54
CA VAL A 377 -13.39 10.61 -13.76
C VAL A 377 -14.42 9.55 -13.42
N MET A 378 -15.61 9.96 -12.98
CA MET A 378 -16.68 9.01 -12.68
C MET A 378 -17.18 8.25 -13.90
N LYS A 379 -17.21 8.91 -15.08
CA LYS A 379 -17.57 8.27 -16.33
C LYS A 379 -16.57 7.15 -16.69
N ASN A 380 -15.26 7.40 -16.60
CA ASN A 380 -14.34 6.31 -16.87
C ASN A 380 -14.32 5.28 -15.72
N LEU A 381 -14.45 5.64 -14.43
CA LEU A 381 -14.58 4.62 -13.37
C LEU A 381 -15.71 3.62 -13.67
N LYS A 382 -16.89 4.13 -14.06
CA LYS A 382 -18.04 3.29 -14.46
C LYS A 382 -17.78 2.44 -15.70
N HIS A 383 -17.11 3.01 -16.71
CA HIS A 383 -16.80 2.27 -17.94
C HIS A 383 -15.95 1.02 -17.65
N ASN A 384 -15.08 1.11 -16.65
CA ASN A 384 -14.06 0.09 -16.42
C ASN A 384 -14.34 -0.85 -15.26
N GLU A 385 -15.47 -0.65 -14.58
CA GLU A 385 -16.02 -1.61 -13.64
C GLU A 385 -16.17 -3.01 -14.26
N GLN A 386 -16.42 -3.07 -15.57
CA GLN A 386 -16.69 -4.29 -16.35
C GLN A 386 -15.62 -4.65 -17.38
N SER A 387 -14.56 -3.84 -17.53
CA SER A 387 -13.53 -4.07 -18.54
C SER A 387 -12.43 -5.01 -18.04
N MET A 388 -12.09 -6.04 -18.83
CA MET A 388 -10.91 -6.88 -18.61
C MET A 388 -9.61 -6.14 -18.95
N GLU A 389 -9.22 -5.19 -18.11
CA GLU A 389 -7.91 -4.55 -18.22
C GLU A 389 -6.93 -5.22 -17.24
N ASN A 390 -6.02 -6.01 -17.82
CA ASN A 390 -4.96 -6.77 -17.19
C ASN A 390 -4.11 -5.90 -16.24
N ILE A 391 -3.68 -6.41 -15.08
CA ILE A 391 -2.98 -5.60 -14.06
C ILE A 391 -1.59 -5.09 -14.48
N TYR A 392 -1.03 -5.60 -15.59
CA TYR A 392 0.11 -4.93 -16.25
C TYR A 392 -0.21 -3.47 -16.59
N CYS A 393 -1.48 -3.13 -16.77
CA CYS A 393 -1.95 -1.76 -16.96
C CYS A 393 -1.94 -0.93 -15.66
N GLN A 394 -1.73 -1.51 -14.48
CA GLN A 394 -1.41 -0.73 -13.28
C GLN A 394 0.03 -0.19 -13.27
N ARG A 395 0.87 -0.53 -14.27
CA ARG A 395 2.11 0.21 -14.48
C ARG A 395 2.59 0.43 -15.92
N GLU A 396 2.28 -0.38 -16.91
CA GLU A 396 2.48 0.06 -18.31
C GLU A 396 1.57 1.26 -18.62
N CYS A 397 0.38 1.32 -18.00
CA CYS A 397 -0.47 2.51 -18.04
C CYS A 397 -0.14 3.55 -16.95
N PHE A 398 0.95 3.36 -16.17
CA PHE A 398 1.58 4.43 -15.37
C PHE A 398 2.99 4.84 -15.86
N ILE A 399 3.70 4.07 -16.69
CA ILE A 399 5.11 4.31 -17.05
C ILE A 399 5.42 4.18 -18.56
N TYR A 400 4.54 3.64 -19.42
CA TYR A 400 4.82 3.61 -20.86
C TYR A 400 3.54 3.75 -21.68
N HIS A 401 3.32 4.93 -22.25
CA HIS A 401 3.22 5.10 -23.70
C HIS A 401 3.74 6.50 -24.03
N LYS A 402 4.72 6.55 -24.94
CA LYS A 402 5.27 7.78 -25.53
C LYS A 402 4.15 8.76 -25.86
N ILE A 403 4.31 10.00 -25.40
CA ILE A 403 4.03 11.17 -26.24
C ILE A 403 5.35 11.50 -26.93
#